data_AF-A0AAV0DGP9-F1
#
_entry.id   AF-A0AAV0DGP9-F1
#
_cell.length_a   1.000
_cell.length_b   1.000
_cell.length_c   1.000
_cell.angle_alpha   90.00
_cell.angle_beta   90.00
_cell.angle_gamma   90.00
#
_symmetry.space_group_name_H-M   'P 1'
#
loop_
_entity.id
_entity.type
_entity.pdbx_description
1 polymer ?
#
loop_
_entity_poly.entity_id
_entity_poly.type
_entity_poly.pdbx_seq_one_letter_code
_entity_poly.pdbx_strand_id
1 'polypeptide(L)'
;MLPRRFCTHQIGDWRLLFDKLDTILKEMRYRFIGLTKEDEYHIMELKLVTETAKLCTSEAFCHNNNSALVKLRSRAQLMHEYGPDALSGFVRELYTGLNECIPMENPLFLLTSLKKFKPRQLVLPQRKFKCKMAEMDVEGTDFQYPLPFVPGLPVGVSFAMKIYNVSFENRLWVKMCVEEKLTQYAYLDLLELGSGDDEVRKFKIVLPFHRTPKARCFSMRVCVVIECLLPDYAPQTPLPVIYGGPKHDVANICEEKEVYFSMVVK
;
A
#
# COMPACT_ATOMS: atom_id res chain seq x y z
N MET A 1 -11.74 41.64 1.49
CA MET A 1 -10.92 40.96 2.51
C MET A 1 -11.80 39.95 3.23
N LEU A 2 -11.57 38.65 3.01
CA LEU A 2 -12.29 37.58 3.72
C LEU A 2 -11.57 37.27 5.04
N PRO A 3 -12.29 36.99 6.15
CA PRO A 3 -11.69 36.87 7.46
C PRO A 3 -10.92 35.55 7.59
N ARG A 4 -9.61 35.68 7.85
CA ARG A 4 -8.75 34.63 8.41
C ARG A 4 -9.26 34.28 9.80
N ARG A 5 -10.08 33.24 9.95
CA ARG A 5 -10.29 32.45 11.18
C ARG A 5 -11.38 31.40 10.96
N PHE A 6 -11.07 30.37 10.17
CA PHE A 6 -11.72 29.07 10.32
C PHE A 6 -10.66 27.98 10.17
N CYS A 7 -10.73 27.00 11.08
CA CYS A 7 -10.03 25.71 11.04
C CYS A 7 -8.56 25.69 11.49
N THR A 8 -8.31 25.68 12.81
CA THR A 8 -7.03 25.15 13.36
C THR A 8 -7.18 24.20 14.54
N HIS A 9 -8.38 23.70 14.87
CA HIS A 9 -8.56 22.81 16.03
C HIS A 9 -9.25 21.46 15.73
N GLN A 10 -9.44 21.07 14.47
CA GLN A 10 -9.96 19.73 14.08
C GLN A 10 -9.31 19.13 12.81
N ILE A 11 -8.12 19.62 12.41
CA ILE A 11 -7.38 19.12 11.23
C ILE A 11 -6.64 17.79 11.52
N GLY A 12 -6.71 17.29 12.76
CA GLY A 12 -5.88 16.20 13.26
C GLY A 12 -6.23 14.76 12.84
N ASP A 13 -7.35 14.50 12.15
CA ASP A 13 -7.78 13.11 11.86
C ASP A 13 -7.84 12.78 10.36
N TRP A 14 -8.06 13.79 9.49
CA TRP A 14 -8.28 13.54 8.05
C TRP A 14 -7.10 12.87 7.34
N ARG A 15 -5.86 13.22 7.69
CA ARG A 15 -4.67 12.60 7.10
C ARG A 15 -4.64 11.10 7.39
N LEU A 16 -4.86 10.73 8.66
CA LEU A 16 -4.91 9.34 9.10
C LEU A 16 -6.04 8.58 8.39
N LEU A 17 -7.23 9.18 8.28
CA LEU A 17 -8.36 8.59 7.58
C LEU A 17 -8.06 8.37 6.10
N PHE A 18 -7.44 9.33 5.42
CA PHE A 18 -7.07 9.17 4.02
C PHE A 18 -5.95 8.14 3.82
N ASP A 19 -5.00 8.00 4.75
CA ASP A 19 -3.97 6.95 4.70
C ASP A 19 -4.57 5.54 4.93
N LYS A 20 -5.53 5.43 5.85
CA LYS A 20 -6.31 4.20 6.03
C LYS A 20 -7.11 3.86 4.77
N LEU A 21 -7.77 4.85 4.17
CA LEU A 21 -8.56 4.64 2.95
C LEU A 21 -7.67 4.20 1.78
N ASP A 22 -6.52 4.83 1.56
CA ASP A 22 -5.56 4.42 0.54
C ASP A 22 -5.09 2.97 0.74
N THR A 23 -4.83 2.59 1.99
CA THR A 23 -4.42 1.23 2.34
C THR A 23 -5.53 0.23 2.01
N ILE A 24 -6.77 0.52 2.42
CA ILE A 24 -7.93 -0.36 2.16
C ILE A 24 -8.21 -0.47 0.66
N LEU A 25 -8.20 0.63 -0.09
CA LEU A 25 -8.46 0.61 -1.53
C LEU A 25 -7.38 -0.17 -2.29
N LYS A 26 -6.11 -0.02 -1.87
CA LYS A 26 -5.00 -0.82 -2.39
C LYS A 26 -5.21 -2.30 -2.09
N GLU A 27 -5.51 -2.65 -0.84
CA GLU A 27 -5.81 -4.02 -0.47
C GLU A 27 -7.00 -4.58 -1.26
N MET A 28 -8.09 -3.82 -1.42
CA MET A 28 -9.24 -4.27 -2.20
C MET A 28 -8.84 -4.67 -3.62
N ARG A 29 -8.05 -3.81 -4.29
CA ARG A 29 -7.63 -4.04 -5.69
C ARG A 29 -6.70 -5.24 -5.85
N TYR A 30 -5.77 -5.46 -4.91
CA TYR A 30 -4.73 -6.49 -5.07
C TYR A 30 -5.01 -7.79 -4.33
N ARG A 31 -5.92 -7.79 -3.35
CA ARG A 31 -6.32 -8.99 -2.60
C ARG A 31 -7.52 -9.70 -3.20
N PHE A 32 -8.54 -8.98 -3.65
CA PHE A 32 -9.75 -9.64 -4.15
C PHE A 32 -9.58 -10.12 -5.59
N ILE A 33 -10.00 -11.35 -5.83
CA ILE A 33 -10.06 -12.00 -7.14
C ILE A 33 -11.51 -12.01 -7.59
N GLY A 34 -11.75 -11.76 -8.88
CA GLY A 34 -13.09 -11.76 -9.45
C GLY A 34 -13.78 -10.39 -9.46
N LEU A 35 -13.03 -9.31 -9.19
CA LEU A 35 -13.48 -7.93 -9.45
C LEU A 35 -13.78 -7.78 -10.95
N THR A 36 -14.90 -7.14 -11.26
CA THR A 36 -15.19 -6.74 -12.64
C THR A 36 -14.34 -5.52 -13.00
N LYS A 37 -14.23 -5.22 -14.31
CA LYS A 37 -13.58 -3.98 -14.76
C LYS A 37 -14.23 -2.73 -14.16
N GLU A 38 -15.55 -2.77 -13.95
CA GLU A 38 -16.28 -1.66 -13.33
C GLU A 38 -15.93 -1.52 -11.83
N ASP A 39 -15.81 -2.63 -11.10
CA ASP A 39 -15.38 -2.61 -9.69
C ASP A 39 -13.96 -2.03 -9.56
N GLU A 40 -13.03 -2.50 -10.40
CA GLU A 40 -11.66 -2.00 -10.42
C GLU A 40 -11.61 -0.51 -10.74
N TYR A 41 -12.38 -0.06 -11.74
CA TYR A 41 -12.50 1.35 -12.08
C TYR A 41 -13.02 2.17 -10.90
N HIS A 42 -14.04 1.69 -10.19
CA HIS A 42 -14.59 2.42 -9.05
C HIS A 42 -13.61 2.52 -7.87
N ILE A 43 -12.85 1.45 -7.60
CA ILE A 43 -11.77 1.47 -6.59
C ILE A 43 -10.69 2.49 -6.97
N MET A 44 -10.29 2.53 -8.25
CA MET A 44 -9.33 3.51 -8.75
C MET A 44 -9.85 4.95 -8.70
N GLU A 45 -11.14 5.16 -9.00
CA GLU A 45 -11.79 6.46 -8.88
C GLU A 45 -11.77 6.94 -7.42
N LEU A 46 -12.12 6.08 -6.47
CA LEU A 46 -12.07 6.40 -5.03
C LEU A 46 -10.64 6.73 -4.58
N LYS A 47 -9.63 6.04 -5.11
CA LYS A 47 -8.22 6.36 -4.85
C LYS A 47 -7.87 7.75 -5.39
N LEU A 48 -8.32 8.08 -6.59
CA LEU A 48 -8.10 9.39 -7.21
C LEU A 48 -8.82 10.52 -6.45
N VAL A 49 -10.03 10.28 -5.95
CA VAL A 49 -10.76 11.19 -5.05
C VAL A 49 -9.95 11.42 -3.77
N THR A 50 -9.43 10.36 -3.16
CA THR A 50 -8.63 10.43 -1.92
C THR A 50 -7.37 11.26 -2.13
N GLU A 51 -6.64 11.03 -3.20
CA GLU A 51 -5.43 11.79 -3.57
C GLU A 51 -5.75 13.26 -3.85
N THR A 52 -6.85 13.54 -4.55
CA THR A 52 -7.33 14.90 -4.81
C THR A 52 -7.70 15.62 -3.51
N ALA A 53 -8.37 14.94 -2.58
CA ALA A 53 -8.75 15.49 -1.28
C ALA A 53 -7.53 15.73 -0.37
N LYS A 54 -6.53 14.84 -0.37
CA LYS A 54 -5.24 15.05 0.31
C LYS A 54 -4.55 16.32 -0.19
N LEU A 55 -4.58 16.57 -1.50
CA LEU A 55 -4.00 17.77 -2.09
C LEU A 55 -4.76 19.05 -1.73
N CYS A 56 -6.09 18.97 -1.58
CA CYS A 56 -6.91 20.11 -1.13
C CYS A 56 -6.73 20.45 0.35
N THR A 57 -6.37 19.47 1.19
CA THR A 57 -6.30 19.62 2.65
C THR A 57 -4.90 19.86 3.19
N SER A 58 -3.87 19.53 2.40
CA SER A 58 -2.50 19.81 2.77
C SER A 58 -2.18 21.30 2.55
N GLU A 59 -1.35 21.89 3.41
CA GLU A 59 -0.74 23.23 3.21
C GLU A 59 0.07 23.30 1.89
N ALA A 60 0.23 22.14 1.22
CA ALA A 60 0.72 21.83 -0.12
C ALA A 60 0.47 22.85 -1.24
N PHE A 61 -0.64 23.59 -1.25
CA PHE A 61 -0.85 24.58 -2.31
C PHE A 61 0.17 25.74 -2.24
N CYS A 62 0.79 25.94 -1.07
CA CYS A 62 1.76 27.01 -0.85
C CYS A 62 3.21 26.62 -1.16
N HIS A 63 3.50 25.33 -1.42
CA HIS A 63 4.87 24.87 -1.66
C HIS A 63 4.95 23.73 -2.66
N ASN A 64 5.31 24.07 -3.90
CA ASN A 64 6.02 23.23 -4.89
C ASN A 64 5.63 21.74 -4.99
N ASN A 65 4.35 21.40 -4.82
CA ASN A 65 3.83 20.03 -4.90
C ASN A 65 3.65 19.53 -6.35
N ASN A 66 4.52 19.99 -7.26
CA ASN A 66 4.49 19.64 -8.68
C ASN A 66 4.55 18.13 -8.91
N SER A 67 5.32 17.39 -8.10
CA SER A 67 5.41 15.94 -8.23
C SER A 67 4.09 15.22 -7.92
N ALA A 68 3.32 15.71 -6.94
CA ALA A 68 2.04 15.14 -6.58
C ALA A 68 0.96 15.47 -7.62
N LEU A 69 0.97 16.68 -8.18
CA LEU A 69 0.09 17.06 -9.29
C LEU A 69 0.42 16.32 -10.58
N VAL A 70 1.70 16.08 -10.89
CA VAL A 70 2.12 15.24 -12.02
C VAL A 70 1.62 13.81 -11.85
N LYS A 71 1.75 13.22 -10.65
CA LYS A 71 1.19 11.90 -10.34
C LYS A 71 -0.33 11.87 -10.49
N LEU A 72 -1.01 12.88 -9.97
CA LEU A 72 -2.46 13.00 -10.10
C LEU A 72 -2.89 13.10 -11.57
N ARG A 73 -2.16 13.88 -12.38
CA ARG A 73 -2.39 14.02 -13.82
C ARG A 73 -2.21 12.71 -14.58
N SER A 74 -1.12 11.98 -14.33
CA SER A 74 -0.90 10.67 -14.96
C SER A 74 -2.01 9.67 -14.62
N ARG A 75 -2.53 9.71 -13.38
CA ARG A 75 -3.61 8.83 -12.94
C ARG A 75 -4.97 9.23 -13.52
N ALA A 76 -5.25 10.53 -13.58
CA ALA A 76 -6.46 11.04 -14.23
C ALA A 76 -6.47 10.71 -15.73
N GLN A 77 -5.32 10.81 -16.40
CA GLN A 77 -5.17 10.40 -17.80
C GLN A 77 -5.40 8.91 -17.99
N LEU A 78 -4.80 8.07 -17.15
CA LEU A 78 -5.02 6.62 -17.20
C LEU A 78 -6.50 6.27 -17.03
N MET A 79 -7.17 6.92 -16.09
CA MET A 79 -8.61 6.73 -15.86
C MET A 79 -9.46 7.22 -17.04
N HIS A 80 -9.02 8.26 -17.74
CA HIS A 80 -9.67 8.75 -18.95
C HIS A 80 -9.52 7.75 -20.12
N GLU A 81 -8.36 7.12 -20.26
CA GLU A 81 -8.06 6.16 -21.34
C GLU A 81 -8.64 4.76 -21.09
N TYR A 82 -8.64 4.31 -19.83
CA TYR A 82 -9.06 2.96 -19.43
C TYR A 82 -10.51 2.89 -18.92
N GLY A 83 -11.16 4.05 -18.77
CA GLY A 83 -12.51 4.14 -18.22
C GLY A 83 -13.59 3.53 -19.11
N PRO A 84 -14.77 3.23 -18.54
CA PRO A 84 -15.94 2.90 -19.35
C PRO A 84 -16.29 4.08 -20.28
N ASP A 85 -17.02 3.80 -21.36
CA ASP A 85 -17.41 4.79 -22.40
C ASP A 85 -18.00 6.10 -21.83
N ALA A 86 -18.58 6.04 -20.63
CA ALA A 86 -18.99 7.19 -19.85
C ALA A 86 -18.12 7.39 -18.60
N LEU A 87 -17.14 8.29 -18.71
CA LEU A 87 -16.36 8.77 -17.56
C LEU A 87 -17.27 9.43 -16.51
N SER A 88 -16.87 9.31 -15.24
CA SER A 88 -17.57 10.02 -14.18
C SER A 88 -17.39 11.53 -14.30
N GLY A 89 -18.35 12.29 -13.75
CA GLY A 89 -18.26 13.75 -13.70
C GLY A 89 -16.98 14.21 -12.98
N PHE A 90 -16.56 13.48 -11.95
CA PHE A 90 -15.32 13.75 -11.22
C PHE A 90 -14.08 13.59 -12.09
N VAL A 91 -13.88 12.42 -12.71
CA VAL A 91 -12.69 12.12 -13.51
C VAL A 91 -12.57 13.09 -14.68
N ARG A 92 -13.68 13.36 -15.37
CA ARG A 92 -13.70 14.31 -16.50
C ARG A 92 -13.28 15.71 -16.07
N GLU A 93 -13.90 16.27 -15.03
CA GLU A 93 -13.59 17.62 -14.57
C GLU A 93 -12.16 17.72 -14.01
N LEU A 94 -11.68 16.68 -13.32
CA LEU A 94 -10.31 16.60 -12.83
C LEU A 94 -9.29 16.57 -13.98
N TYR A 95 -9.53 15.72 -14.99
CA TYR A 95 -8.66 15.58 -16.15
C TYR A 95 -8.60 16.88 -16.98
N THR A 96 -9.75 17.49 -17.25
CA THR A 96 -9.84 18.80 -17.92
C THR A 96 -9.09 19.87 -17.13
N GLY A 97 -9.34 19.98 -15.83
CA GLY A 97 -8.64 20.95 -14.97
C GLY A 97 -7.12 20.77 -14.95
N LEU A 98 -6.62 19.52 -14.92
CA LEU A 98 -5.19 19.22 -14.91
C LEU A 98 -4.48 19.47 -16.26
N ASN A 99 -5.23 19.51 -17.36
CA ASN A 99 -4.69 19.74 -18.71
C ASN A 99 -4.84 21.19 -19.18
N GLU A 100 -5.92 21.87 -18.81
CA GLU A 100 -6.24 23.22 -19.28
C GLU A 100 -5.77 24.33 -18.33
N CYS A 101 -5.72 24.06 -17.01
CA CYS A 101 -5.24 25.06 -16.05
C CYS A 101 -3.73 24.86 -15.80
N ILE A 102 -3.00 25.96 -15.66
CA ILE A 102 -1.70 25.92 -14.97
C ILE A 102 -2.03 25.57 -13.50
N PRO A 103 -1.65 24.38 -12.99
CA PRO A 103 -2.18 23.90 -11.70
C PRO A 103 -1.84 24.79 -10.50
N MET A 104 -0.81 25.65 -10.63
CA MET A 104 -0.43 26.65 -9.63
C MET A 104 -1.34 27.88 -9.58
N GLU A 105 -2.10 28.17 -10.64
CA GLU A 105 -2.85 29.42 -10.75
C GLU A 105 -4.28 29.31 -10.19
N ASN A 106 -4.85 28.10 -10.10
CA ASN A 106 -6.21 27.93 -9.59
C ASN A 106 -6.45 26.61 -8.85
N PRO A 107 -6.12 26.51 -7.55
CA PRO A 107 -6.44 25.35 -6.71
C PRO A 107 -7.89 24.88 -6.75
N LEU A 108 -8.81 25.78 -7.09
CA LEU A 108 -10.24 25.56 -6.95
C LEU A 108 -10.74 24.46 -7.89
N PHE A 109 -10.03 24.16 -8.99
CA PHE A 109 -10.47 23.10 -9.90
C PHE A 109 -10.52 21.74 -9.19
N LEU A 110 -9.60 21.43 -8.27
CA LEU A 110 -9.62 20.18 -7.50
C LEU A 110 -10.88 20.08 -6.63
N LEU A 111 -11.25 21.18 -5.98
CA LEU A 111 -12.47 21.26 -5.17
C LEU A 111 -13.73 21.16 -6.03
N THR A 112 -13.75 21.78 -7.22
CA THR A 112 -14.90 21.66 -8.14
C THR A 112 -15.02 20.25 -8.70
N SER A 113 -13.91 19.59 -9.01
CA SER A 113 -13.92 18.19 -9.43
C SER A 113 -14.50 17.31 -8.32
N LEU A 114 -14.02 17.44 -7.08
CA LEU A 114 -14.53 16.66 -5.92
C LEU A 114 -16.05 16.81 -5.73
N LYS A 115 -16.63 17.99 -5.95
CA LYS A 115 -18.09 18.21 -5.89
C LYS A 115 -18.88 17.43 -6.95
N LYS A 116 -18.22 16.96 -8.00
CA LYS A 116 -18.83 16.16 -9.08
C LYS A 116 -18.71 14.66 -8.81
N PHE A 117 -17.99 14.26 -7.78
CA PHE A 117 -17.93 12.87 -7.36
C PHE A 117 -19.28 12.44 -6.79
N LYS A 118 -19.76 11.28 -7.24
CA LYS A 118 -20.96 10.63 -6.72
C LYS A 118 -20.58 9.21 -6.35
N PRO A 119 -20.62 8.83 -5.06
CA PRO A 119 -20.32 7.47 -4.67
C PRO A 119 -21.32 6.51 -5.35
N ARG A 120 -20.82 5.38 -5.81
CA ARG A 120 -21.64 4.31 -6.37
C ARG A 120 -21.67 3.15 -5.38
N GLN A 121 -22.77 2.42 -5.39
CA GLN A 121 -22.85 1.19 -4.62
C GLN A 121 -22.07 0.10 -5.35
N LEU A 122 -21.04 -0.44 -4.70
CA LEU A 122 -20.36 -1.65 -5.15
C LEU A 122 -21.22 -2.85 -4.77
N VAL A 123 -21.85 -3.49 -5.75
CA VAL A 123 -22.60 -4.73 -5.55
C VAL A 123 -21.70 -5.89 -5.92
N LEU A 124 -21.00 -6.43 -4.93
CA LEU A 124 -20.12 -7.57 -5.12
C LEU A 124 -20.96 -8.83 -5.45
N PRO A 125 -20.86 -9.43 -6.66
CA PRO A 125 -21.49 -10.72 -6.94
C PRO A 125 -21.13 -11.82 -5.92
N GLN A 126 -22.13 -12.31 -5.20
CA GLN A 126 -22.00 -13.21 -4.03
C GLN A 126 -21.25 -14.53 -4.25
N ARG A 127 -20.94 -14.95 -5.48
CA ARG A 127 -20.45 -16.31 -5.80
C ARG A 127 -19.08 -16.40 -6.50
N LYS A 128 -18.39 -15.29 -6.75
CA LYS A 128 -17.11 -15.30 -7.50
C LYS A 128 -15.91 -14.68 -6.78
N PHE A 129 -16.09 -14.14 -5.57
CA PHE A 129 -14.97 -13.53 -4.84
C PHE A 129 -14.13 -14.55 -4.12
N LYS A 130 -12.86 -14.60 -4.49
CA LYS A 130 -11.79 -15.19 -3.66
C LYS A 130 -10.91 -14.07 -3.13
N CYS A 131 -10.19 -14.32 -2.05
CA CYS A 131 -9.25 -13.37 -1.47
C CYS A 131 -7.87 -14.01 -1.41
N LYS A 132 -6.87 -13.24 -1.84
CA LYS A 132 -5.46 -13.52 -1.58
C LYS A 132 -5.18 -13.21 -0.12
N MET A 133 -4.71 -14.22 0.58
CA MET A 133 -4.45 -14.14 2.02
C MET A 133 -3.21 -14.94 2.35
N ALA A 134 -2.52 -14.52 3.40
CA ALA A 134 -1.53 -15.35 4.06
C ALA A 134 -1.84 -15.46 5.56
N GLU A 135 -1.53 -16.62 6.12
CA GLU A 135 -1.35 -16.84 7.54
C GLU A 135 0.15 -17.02 7.77
N MET A 136 0.68 -16.41 8.82
CA MET A 136 2.10 -16.52 9.17
C MET A 136 2.20 -16.68 10.67
N ASP A 137 2.92 -17.69 11.14
CA ASP A 137 3.27 -17.88 12.54
C ASP A 137 4.79 -17.82 12.69
N VAL A 138 5.24 -17.28 13.82
CA VAL A 138 6.67 -17.21 14.18
C VAL A 138 6.94 -18.30 15.19
N GLU A 139 7.84 -19.21 14.87
CA GLU A 139 8.05 -20.40 15.69
C GLU A 139 8.88 -20.08 16.93
N GLY A 140 8.38 -20.51 18.10
CA GLY A 140 9.16 -20.59 19.34
C GLY A 140 9.42 -19.25 20.04
N THR A 141 8.58 -18.24 19.82
CA THR A 141 8.85 -16.89 20.32
C THR A 141 7.58 -16.16 20.76
N ASP A 142 7.62 -15.57 21.94
CA ASP A 142 6.66 -14.57 22.40
C ASP A 142 7.40 -13.47 23.19
N PHE A 143 6.67 -12.54 23.80
CA PHE A 143 7.29 -11.50 24.62
C PHE A 143 8.08 -12.05 25.82
N GLN A 144 7.68 -13.18 26.38
CA GLN A 144 8.34 -13.83 27.52
C GLN A 144 9.60 -14.61 27.07
N TYR A 145 9.59 -15.10 25.83
CA TYR A 145 10.67 -15.88 25.22
C TYR A 145 11.14 -15.21 23.91
N PRO A 146 11.86 -14.07 24.00
CA PRO A 146 12.35 -13.35 22.82
C PRO A 146 13.47 -14.12 22.11
N LEU A 147 13.59 -13.91 20.79
CA LEU A 147 14.65 -14.50 19.98
C LEU A 147 16.03 -14.01 20.42
N PRO A 148 16.99 -14.93 20.63
CA PRO A 148 18.37 -14.55 20.87
C PRO A 148 18.97 -13.91 19.61
N PHE A 149 19.70 -12.81 19.76
CA PHE A 149 20.49 -12.23 18.68
C PHE A 149 21.83 -11.65 19.14
N VAL A 150 22.71 -11.40 18.18
CA VAL A 150 23.96 -10.67 18.38
C VAL A 150 23.88 -9.35 17.61
N PRO A 151 24.02 -8.19 18.27
CA PRO A 151 23.96 -6.90 17.60
C PRO A 151 24.96 -6.78 16.44
N GLY A 152 24.47 -6.34 15.27
CA GLY A 152 25.27 -6.16 14.06
C GLY A 152 25.49 -7.44 13.23
N LEU A 153 25.03 -8.60 13.71
CA LEU A 153 25.01 -9.84 12.92
C LEU A 153 23.60 -10.13 12.40
N PRO A 154 23.46 -10.76 11.21
CA PRO A 154 22.16 -11.23 10.74
C PRO A 154 21.55 -12.26 11.70
N VAL A 155 20.23 -12.19 11.88
CA VAL A 155 19.46 -13.17 12.67
C VAL A 155 18.47 -13.89 11.76
N GLY A 156 18.42 -15.21 11.84
CA GLY A 156 17.42 -16.01 11.14
C GLY A 156 16.13 -16.07 11.93
N VAL A 157 15.00 -15.81 11.28
CA VAL A 157 13.67 -15.92 11.89
C VAL A 157 12.89 -17.02 11.18
N SER A 158 12.41 -18.01 11.96
CA SER A 158 11.63 -19.13 11.44
C SER A 158 10.16 -18.76 11.34
N PHE A 159 9.60 -18.96 10.15
CA PHE A 159 8.20 -18.71 9.86
C PHE A 159 7.52 -19.98 9.37
N ALA A 160 6.36 -20.29 9.95
CA ALA A 160 5.41 -21.23 9.38
C ALA A 160 4.33 -20.45 8.65
N MET A 161 4.16 -20.66 7.35
CA MET A 161 3.27 -19.87 6.50
C MET A 161 2.24 -20.72 5.79
N LYS A 162 1.05 -20.14 5.57
CA LYS A 162 0.05 -20.63 4.62
C LYS A 162 -0.35 -19.51 3.69
N ILE A 163 -0.41 -19.77 2.39
CA ILE A 163 -0.77 -18.78 1.36
C ILE A 163 -1.97 -19.30 0.60
N TYR A 164 -2.96 -18.43 0.38
CA TYR A 164 -4.24 -18.76 -0.22
C TYR A 164 -4.49 -17.98 -1.50
N ASN A 165 -4.90 -18.67 -2.57
CA ASN A 165 -5.32 -18.12 -3.85
C ASN A 165 -4.28 -17.20 -4.53
N VAL A 166 -2.98 -17.45 -4.33
CA VAL A 166 -1.91 -16.65 -4.94
C VAL A 166 -1.25 -17.46 -6.05
N SER A 167 -1.20 -16.89 -7.27
CA SER A 167 -0.51 -17.51 -8.40
C SER A 167 0.99 -17.23 -8.38
N PHE A 168 1.77 -18.04 -9.11
CA PHE A 168 3.21 -17.85 -9.28
C PHE A 168 3.58 -16.53 -10.00
N GLU A 169 2.64 -15.91 -10.73
CA GLU A 169 2.83 -14.60 -11.37
C GLU A 169 2.86 -13.46 -10.35
N ASN A 170 2.30 -13.68 -9.15
CA ASN A 170 2.34 -12.71 -8.09
C ASN A 170 3.69 -12.74 -7.37
N ARG A 171 4.29 -11.56 -7.20
CA ARG A 171 5.51 -11.42 -6.39
C ARG A 171 5.14 -11.20 -4.94
N LEU A 172 5.58 -12.11 -4.10
CA LEU A 172 5.38 -12.05 -2.66
C LEU A 172 6.65 -11.71 -1.93
N TRP A 173 6.49 -10.98 -0.84
CA TRP A 173 7.59 -10.55 0.00
C TRP A 173 7.20 -10.68 1.47
N VAL A 174 8.18 -10.99 2.31
CA VAL A 174 8.06 -10.77 3.76
C VAL A 174 8.65 -9.41 4.06
N LYS A 175 7.80 -8.51 4.55
CA LYS A 175 8.19 -7.20 5.05
C LYS A 175 8.57 -7.34 6.52
N MET A 176 9.80 -6.95 6.85
CA MET A 176 10.36 -6.92 8.20
C MET A 176 10.67 -5.47 8.56
N CYS A 177 10.04 -4.93 9.61
CA CYS A 177 10.15 -3.52 9.98
C CYS A 177 10.51 -3.34 11.46
N VAL A 178 11.57 -2.59 11.74
CA VAL A 178 11.97 -2.19 13.10
C VAL A 178 11.75 -0.68 13.26
N GLU A 179 10.95 -0.29 14.25
CA GLU A 179 10.66 1.10 14.66
C GLU A 179 10.32 2.07 13.50
N GLU A 180 9.64 1.59 12.45
CA GLU A 180 9.27 2.36 11.23
C GLU A 180 10.44 2.92 10.40
N LYS A 181 11.67 2.79 10.89
CA LYS A 181 12.88 3.36 10.28
C LYS A 181 13.62 2.36 9.42
N LEU A 182 13.60 1.08 9.81
CA LEU A 182 14.36 0.03 9.16
C LEU A 182 13.42 -1.01 8.57
N THR A 183 13.19 -0.93 7.25
CA THR A 183 12.42 -1.94 6.53
C THR A 183 13.35 -2.79 5.68
N GLN A 184 13.21 -4.11 5.78
CA GLN A 184 13.82 -5.11 4.92
C GLN A 184 12.72 -5.94 4.27
N TYR A 185 12.95 -6.32 3.01
CA TYR A 185 12.09 -7.25 2.30
C TYR A 185 12.86 -8.53 2.01
N ALA A 186 12.19 -9.66 2.13
CA ALA A 186 12.70 -10.95 1.66
C ALA A 186 11.72 -11.51 0.62
N TYR A 187 12.23 -11.86 -0.56
CA TYR A 187 11.42 -12.43 -1.63
C TYR A 187 10.97 -13.84 -1.27
N LEU A 188 9.71 -14.16 -1.53
CA LEU A 188 9.16 -15.50 -1.40
C LEU A 188 9.02 -16.12 -2.79
N ASP A 189 9.93 -17.03 -3.14
CA ASP A 189 9.85 -17.77 -4.39
C ASP A 189 8.85 -18.92 -4.26
N LEU A 190 7.64 -18.71 -4.78
CA LEU A 190 6.57 -19.70 -4.75
C LEU A 190 6.90 -20.98 -5.55
N LEU A 191 7.87 -20.96 -6.47
CA LEU A 191 8.31 -22.15 -7.20
C LEU A 191 9.18 -23.05 -6.31
N GLU A 192 10.02 -22.45 -5.46
CA GLU A 192 10.90 -23.20 -4.55
C GLU A 192 10.17 -23.64 -3.27
N LEU A 193 9.13 -22.90 -2.86
CA LEU A 193 8.43 -23.11 -1.58
C LEU A 193 7.34 -24.20 -1.62
N GLY A 194 7.21 -24.92 -2.73
CA GLY A 194 6.51 -26.21 -2.78
C GLY A 194 5.53 -26.39 -3.95
N SER A 195 5.31 -27.66 -4.30
CA SER A 195 4.26 -28.12 -5.20
C SER A 195 2.94 -28.27 -4.44
N GLY A 196 2.09 -27.25 -4.53
CA GLY A 196 0.72 -27.28 -4.01
C GLY A 196 -0.27 -26.82 -5.08
N ASP A 197 -1.54 -27.11 -4.87
CA ASP A 197 -2.62 -26.52 -5.65
C ASP A 197 -2.56 -24.98 -5.51
N ASP A 198 -2.95 -24.24 -6.55
CA ASP A 198 -2.93 -22.76 -6.56
C ASP A 198 -3.85 -22.15 -5.49
N GLU A 199 -4.73 -22.96 -4.91
CA GLU A 199 -5.64 -22.53 -3.85
C GLU A 199 -4.96 -22.40 -2.47
N VAL A 200 -4.08 -23.34 -2.06
CA VAL A 200 -3.44 -23.31 -0.73
C VAL A 200 -2.03 -23.91 -0.76
N ARG A 201 -1.05 -23.13 -0.29
CA ARG A 201 0.35 -23.58 -0.11
C ARG A 201 0.78 -23.43 1.34
N LYS A 202 1.41 -24.46 1.91
CA LYS A 202 1.92 -24.44 3.30
C LYS A 202 3.40 -24.78 3.29
N PHE A 203 4.20 -23.98 3.96
CA PHE A 203 5.65 -24.18 4.03
C PHE A 203 6.24 -23.55 5.28
N LYS A 204 7.48 -23.93 5.58
CA LYS A 204 8.29 -23.31 6.62
C LYS A 204 9.54 -22.73 5.98
N ILE A 205 9.91 -21.53 6.40
CA ILE A 205 11.08 -20.82 5.86
C ILE A 205 11.80 -20.08 6.98
N VAL A 206 13.13 -20.10 6.95
CA VAL A 206 13.97 -19.26 7.79
C VAL A 206 14.46 -18.09 6.95
N LEU A 207 14.07 -16.87 7.32
CA LEU A 207 14.49 -15.67 6.60
C LEU A 207 15.50 -14.87 7.43
N PRO A 208 16.62 -14.43 6.84
CA PRO A 208 17.60 -13.63 7.53
C PRO A 208 17.14 -12.17 7.63
N PHE A 209 17.26 -11.58 8.81
CA PHE A 209 17.20 -10.14 9.03
C PHE A 209 18.61 -9.60 9.22
N HIS A 210 19.11 -8.84 8.25
CA HIS A 210 20.52 -8.42 8.19
C HIS A 210 20.81 -7.14 8.98
N ARG A 211 19.77 -6.34 9.27
CA ARG A 211 19.92 -5.00 9.83
C ARG A 211 19.61 -4.96 11.33
N THR A 212 20.18 -5.87 12.11
CA THR A 212 19.97 -5.92 13.56
C THR A 212 20.47 -4.64 14.23
N PRO A 213 19.67 -3.98 15.08
CA PRO A 213 20.06 -2.75 15.75
C PRO A 213 21.13 -2.99 16.81
N LYS A 214 21.93 -1.96 17.11
CA LYS A 214 22.86 -1.94 18.25
C LYS A 214 22.13 -1.69 19.57
N ALA A 215 21.21 -2.56 19.93
CA ALA A 215 20.39 -2.48 21.13
C ALA A 215 20.46 -3.78 21.95
N ARG A 216 20.05 -3.74 23.23
CA ARG A 216 19.95 -4.95 24.07
C ARG A 216 18.74 -5.81 23.73
N CYS A 217 17.66 -5.17 23.29
CA CYS A 217 16.45 -5.79 22.81
C CYS A 217 15.82 -4.89 21.74
N PHE A 218 14.99 -5.47 20.88
CA PHE A 218 14.16 -4.73 19.94
C PHE A 218 12.95 -5.58 19.57
N SER A 219 11.91 -4.93 19.03
CA SER A 219 10.80 -5.62 18.37
C SER A 219 10.82 -5.35 16.88
N MET A 220 10.33 -6.33 16.12
CA MET A 220 10.22 -6.29 14.67
C MET A 220 8.80 -6.65 14.27
N ARG A 221 8.20 -5.81 13.45
CA ARG A 221 6.90 -6.07 12.83
C ARG A 221 7.10 -6.81 11.53
N VAL A 222 6.37 -7.90 11.35
CA VAL A 222 6.48 -8.78 10.19
C VAL A 222 5.13 -9.00 9.56
N CYS A 223 5.08 -8.95 8.23
CA CYS A 223 3.91 -9.34 7.46
C CYS A 223 4.29 -9.85 6.07
N VAL A 224 3.41 -10.63 5.47
CA VAL A 224 3.48 -11.03 4.07
C VAL A 224 2.74 -9.99 3.23
N VAL A 225 3.40 -9.53 2.17
CA VAL A 225 2.88 -8.52 1.26
C VAL A 225 2.98 -9.00 -0.19
N ILE A 226 2.06 -8.50 -1.02
CA ILE A 226 2.05 -8.72 -2.47
C ILE A 226 2.47 -7.45 -3.20
N GLU A 227 3.32 -7.57 -4.22
CA GLU A 227 3.74 -6.44 -5.05
C GLU A 227 2.64 -6.01 -6.02
N CYS A 228 2.39 -4.71 -6.09
CA CYS A 228 1.36 -4.09 -6.92
C CYS A 228 1.85 -3.95 -8.37
N LEU A 229 1.78 -5.04 -9.16
CA LEU A 229 2.36 -5.12 -10.52
C LEU A 229 1.55 -4.44 -11.64
N LEU A 230 0.34 -3.94 -11.35
CA LEU A 230 -0.47 -3.25 -12.36
C LEU A 230 0.19 -1.92 -12.73
N PRO A 231 0.06 -1.46 -13.99
CA PRO A 231 0.75 -0.29 -14.44
C PRO A 231 0.07 0.97 -13.87
N ASP A 232 0.52 1.41 -12.70
CA ASP A 232 0.48 2.82 -12.36
C ASP A 232 1.50 3.51 -13.31
N TYR A 233 1.08 3.89 -14.53
CA TYR A 233 1.89 4.60 -15.54
C TYR A 233 2.29 6.04 -15.11
N ALA A 234 2.50 6.28 -13.82
CA ALA A 234 3.15 7.50 -13.37
C ALA A 234 4.66 7.38 -13.64
N PRO A 235 5.34 8.48 -14.03
CA PRO A 235 6.81 8.49 -14.04
C PRO A 235 7.25 8.11 -12.63
N GLN A 236 7.92 6.96 -12.56
CA GLN A 236 8.45 6.41 -11.34
C GLN A 236 9.41 7.47 -10.79
N THR A 237 8.99 8.24 -9.79
CA THR A 237 9.97 8.77 -8.85
C THR A 237 10.69 7.53 -8.36
N PRO A 238 11.98 7.33 -8.67
CA PRO A 238 12.68 6.16 -8.19
C PRO A 238 12.54 6.21 -6.67
N LEU A 239 11.79 5.24 -6.12
CA LEU A 239 12.01 4.87 -4.73
C LEU A 239 13.52 4.68 -4.62
N PRO A 240 14.18 5.26 -3.60
CA PRO A 240 15.62 5.12 -3.45
C PRO A 240 15.92 3.64 -3.63
N VAL A 241 16.78 3.30 -4.60
CA VAL A 241 17.03 1.91 -5.00
C VAL A 241 17.40 1.12 -3.75
N ILE A 242 16.42 0.47 -3.16
CA ILE A 242 16.64 -0.43 -2.04
C ILE A 242 17.12 -1.69 -2.74
N TYR A 243 18.44 -1.85 -2.83
CA TYR A 243 19.04 -3.10 -3.29
C TYR A 243 18.35 -4.26 -2.56
N GLY A 244 17.58 -5.06 -3.31
CA GLY A 244 16.90 -6.28 -2.82
C GLY A 244 15.43 -6.17 -2.41
N GLY A 245 14.70 -5.07 -2.69
CA GLY A 245 13.28 -4.92 -2.33
C GLY A 245 12.27 -4.93 -3.50
N PRO A 246 10.96 -4.83 -3.21
CA PRO A 246 9.91 -4.68 -4.23
C PRO A 246 10.14 -3.41 -5.06
N LYS A 247 9.84 -3.47 -6.36
CA LYS A 247 9.99 -2.33 -7.28
C LYS A 247 8.79 -1.41 -7.26
N HIS A 248 7.62 -1.96 -6.95
CA HIS A 248 6.36 -1.25 -6.87
C HIS A 248 5.87 -1.16 -5.42
N ASP A 249 4.78 -0.42 -5.22
CA ASP A 249 4.08 -0.43 -3.95
C ASP A 249 3.62 -1.86 -3.58
N VAL A 250 3.33 -2.10 -2.31
CA VAL A 250 2.94 -3.41 -1.79
C VAL A 250 1.63 -3.33 -1.01
N ALA A 251 0.84 -4.40 -1.06
CA ALA A 251 -0.37 -4.56 -0.27
C ALA A 251 -0.20 -5.69 0.76
N ASN A 252 -0.68 -5.51 1.98
CA ASN A 252 -0.62 -6.54 3.00
C ASN A 252 -1.63 -7.65 2.67
N ILE A 253 -1.23 -8.92 2.80
CA ILE A 253 -2.13 -10.07 2.64
C ILE A 253 -2.29 -10.88 3.93
N CYS A 254 -1.56 -10.51 4.98
CA CYS A 254 -1.74 -11.03 6.33
C CYS A 254 -1.73 -9.90 7.37
N GLU A 255 -2.22 -10.22 8.57
CA GLU A 255 -2.06 -9.34 9.73
C GLU A 255 -0.59 -9.20 10.09
N GLU A 256 -0.23 -8.02 10.59
CA GLU A 256 1.12 -7.73 11.07
C GLU A 256 1.33 -8.40 12.42
N LYS A 257 2.44 -9.12 12.57
CA LYS A 257 2.85 -9.75 13.82
C LYS A 257 4.08 -9.09 14.38
N GLU A 258 4.20 -9.08 15.70
CA GLU A 258 5.37 -8.54 16.39
C GLU A 258 6.27 -9.68 16.89
N VAL A 259 7.56 -9.56 16.60
CA VAL A 259 8.60 -10.51 17.01
C VAL A 259 9.58 -9.79 17.93
N TYR A 260 9.86 -10.39 19.07
CA TYR A 260 10.71 -9.80 20.10
C TYR A 260 12.09 -10.43 20.07
N PHE A 261 13.12 -9.61 20.24
CA PHE A 261 14.52 -10.03 20.24
C PHE A 261 15.23 -9.56 21.50
N SER A 262 16.12 -10.39 22.03
CA SER A 262 16.98 -10.08 23.17
C SER A 262 18.41 -10.55 22.91
N MET A 263 19.37 -9.74 23.34
CA MET A 263 20.79 -10.04 23.16
C MET A 263 21.17 -11.31 23.93
N VAL A 264 21.98 -12.17 23.32
CA VAL A 264 22.57 -13.32 24.02
C VAL A 264 23.48 -12.80 25.13
N VAL A 265 23.11 -13.04 26.38
CA VAL A 265 23.98 -12.80 27.53
C VAL A 265 24.94 -13.98 27.62
N LYS A 266 26.24 -13.71 27.44
CA LYS A 266 27.29 -14.68 27.75
C LYS A 266 27.51 -14.76 29.25
#